data_AF-A0A143BA33-F1
#
_entry.id   AF-A0A143BA33-F1
#
_cell.length_a   1.000
_cell.length_b   1.000
_cell.length_c   1.000
_cell.angle_alpha   90.00
_cell.angle_beta   90.00
_cell.angle_gamma   90.00
#
_symmetry.space_group_name_H-M   'P 1'
#
loop_
_entity.id
_entity.type
_entity.pdbx_description
1 polymer ?
#
loop_
_entity_poly.entity_id
_entity_poly.type
_entity_poly.pdbx_seq_one_letter_code
_entity_poly.pdbx_strand_id
1 'polypeptide(L)'
;MRTLLLALLILLSTNLSCAATDSFTLDYSVSGNTVTILAAVTPYDPTPKVRDAFLHWFQRGFETALRNEAPLLVEWQNTPQGQAGQDGYELGLEKGERFRARRSGTERQTVPIPVPVR
;
A
#
# COMPACT_ATOMS: atom_id res chain seq x y z
N MET A 1 -44.37 52.92 7.22
CA MET A 1 -43.35 52.10 6.57
C MET A 1 -43.13 50.86 7.43
N ARG A 2 -43.58 49.70 6.95
CA ARG A 2 -43.63 48.43 7.70
C ARG A 2 -42.29 47.69 7.60
N THR A 3 -41.85 47.21 8.75
CA THR A 3 -40.70 46.36 9.04
C THR A 3 -40.61 45.11 8.17
N LEU A 4 -39.41 44.76 7.70
CA LEU A 4 -39.02 43.36 7.48
C LEU A 4 -37.55 43.17 7.86
N LEU A 5 -37.36 42.48 8.99
CA LEU A 5 -36.14 41.74 9.33
C LEU A 5 -35.76 40.82 8.17
N LEU A 6 -34.47 40.67 7.88
CA LEU A 6 -33.88 39.35 7.67
C LEU A 6 -32.36 39.43 7.91
N ALA A 7 -31.96 39.08 9.13
CA ALA A 7 -30.61 38.68 9.44
C ALA A 7 -30.35 37.34 8.74
N LEU A 8 -29.71 37.36 7.57
CA LEU A 8 -29.22 36.16 6.92
C LEU A 8 -27.81 35.85 7.46
N LEU A 9 -27.77 35.47 8.73
CA LEU A 9 -26.73 34.58 9.22
C LEU A 9 -27.10 33.19 8.72
N ILE A 10 -26.13 32.45 8.17
CA ILE A 10 -25.97 30.98 8.27
C ILE A 10 -25.46 30.37 6.95
N LEU A 11 -24.23 29.84 7.07
CA LEU A 11 -23.65 28.70 6.36
C LEU A 11 -23.26 28.88 4.88
N LEU A 12 -21.97 29.07 4.63
CA LEU A 12 -21.21 28.05 3.89
C LEU A 12 -19.73 28.08 4.29
N SER A 13 -19.47 27.65 5.51
CA SER A 13 -18.18 27.10 5.92
C SER A 13 -18.00 25.74 5.25
N THR A 14 -17.34 25.68 4.09
CA THR A 14 -16.70 24.44 3.57
C THR A 14 -15.65 24.79 2.52
N ASN A 15 -14.58 25.45 2.96
CA ASN A 15 -13.26 25.15 2.39
C ASN A 15 -12.46 24.36 3.44
N LEU A 16 -13.07 23.29 4.00
CA LEU A 16 -12.27 22.10 4.19
C LEU A 16 -11.98 21.59 2.78
N SER A 17 -10.93 22.12 2.14
CA SER A 17 -10.12 21.24 1.33
C SER A 17 -9.65 20.18 2.31
N CYS A 18 -10.42 19.09 2.36
CA CYS A 18 -9.93 17.81 2.79
C CYS A 18 -8.68 17.59 1.95
N ALA A 19 -7.52 17.95 2.51
CA ALA A 19 -6.28 17.35 2.07
C ALA A 19 -6.48 15.88 2.39
N ALA A 20 -7.04 15.15 1.43
CA ALA A 20 -6.91 13.72 1.39
C ALA A 20 -5.40 13.51 1.35
N THR A 21 -4.82 13.29 2.52
CA THR A 21 -3.55 12.59 2.60
C THR A 21 -3.82 11.30 1.85
N ASP A 22 -3.39 11.21 0.59
CA ASP A 22 -3.57 10.01 -0.22
C ASP A 22 -2.92 8.86 0.53
N SER A 23 -3.72 8.13 1.30
CA SER A 23 -3.22 7.05 2.15
C SER A 23 -2.98 5.87 1.24
N PHE A 24 -1.74 5.71 0.79
CA PHE A 24 -1.34 4.53 0.02
C PHE A 24 -1.50 3.29 0.90
N THR A 25 -2.31 2.34 0.43
CA THR A 25 -2.70 1.16 1.18
C THR A 25 -2.69 -0.07 0.29
N LEU A 26 -2.37 -1.21 0.90
CA LEU A 26 -2.39 -2.52 0.27
C LEU A 26 -3.30 -3.45 1.07
N ASP A 27 -4.34 -3.95 0.42
CA ASP A 27 -5.28 -4.93 0.95
C ASP A 27 -5.04 -6.29 0.28
N TYR A 28 -4.82 -7.31 1.09
CA TYR A 28 -4.47 -8.64 0.62
C TYR A 28 -5.04 -9.72 1.54
N SER A 29 -5.16 -10.93 1.00
CA SER A 29 -5.47 -12.13 1.76
C SER A 29 -4.34 -13.15 1.64
N VAL A 30 -4.16 -13.95 2.69
CA VAL A 30 -3.17 -15.03 2.73
C VAL A 30 -3.89 -16.34 2.88
N SER A 31 -3.48 -17.37 2.14
CA SER A 31 -3.97 -18.74 2.31
C SER A 31 -2.82 -19.73 2.09
N GLY A 32 -2.45 -20.46 3.15
CA GLY A 32 -1.25 -21.30 3.13
C GLY A 32 0.00 -20.47 2.84
N ASN A 33 0.68 -20.79 1.73
CA ASN A 33 1.92 -20.12 1.28
C ASN A 33 1.68 -19.15 0.11
N THR A 34 0.43 -18.77 -0.13
CA THR A 34 0.02 -17.92 -1.25
C THR A 34 -0.58 -16.62 -0.76
N VAL A 35 -0.21 -15.52 -1.42
CA VAL A 35 -0.78 -14.19 -1.20
C VAL A 35 -1.63 -13.78 -2.39
N THR A 36 -2.81 -13.22 -2.11
CA THR A 36 -3.70 -12.62 -3.11
C THR A 36 -3.88 -11.14 -2.79
N ILE A 37 -3.45 -10.27 -3.69
CA ILE A 37 -3.70 -8.82 -3.59
C ILE A 37 -5.15 -8.57 -4.00
N LEU A 38 -5.94 -7.96 -3.12
CA LEU A 38 -7.35 -7.64 -3.34
C LEU A 38 -7.53 -6.22 -3.88
N ALA A 39 -6.79 -5.27 -3.32
CA ALA A 39 -6.77 -3.88 -3.75
C ALA A 39 -5.46 -3.20 -3.36
N ALA A 40 -5.03 -2.22 -4.15
CA ALA A 40 -3.85 -1.42 -3.85
C ALA A 40 -4.01 0.01 -4.38
N VAL A 41 -3.74 0.98 -3.51
CA VAL A 41 -3.55 2.40 -3.83
C VAL A 41 -2.09 2.69 -3.55
N THR A 42 -1.29 2.99 -4.58
CA THR A 42 0.17 3.04 -4.48
C THR A 42 0.72 4.40 -4.90
N PRO A 43 1.89 4.83 -4.39
CA PRO A 43 2.55 6.04 -4.88
C PRO A 43 3.00 5.91 -6.35
N TYR A 44 2.96 4.70 -6.90
CA TYR A 44 3.35 4.37 -8.26
C TYR A 44 2.16 4.31 -9.23
N ASP A 45 0.94 4.58 -8.77
CA ASP A 45 -0.27 4.60 -9.62
C ASP A 45 -0.15 5.50 -10.86
N PRO A 46 0.56 6.66 -10.84
CA PRO A 46 0.83 7.45 -12.03
C PRO A 46 1.71 6.75 -13.09
N THR A 47 2.45 5.69 -12.72
CA THR A 47 3.36 4.94 -13.59
C THR A 47 3.07 3.43 -13.53
N PRO A 48 2.12 2.93 -14.36
CA PRO A 48 1.61 1.56 -14.24
C PRO A 48 2.67 0.46 -14.23
N LYS A 49 3.73 0.58 -15.04
CA LYS A 49 4.84 -0.39 -15.06
C LYS A 49 5.57 -0.51 -13.72
N VAL A 50 5.76 0.61 -13.02
CA VAL A 50 6.43 0.65 -11.72
C VAL A 50 5.49 0.10 -10.64
N ARG A 51 4.20 0.43 -10.71
CA ARG A 51 3.17 -0.14 -9.84
C ARG A 51 3.07 -1.66 -9.97
N ASP A 52 3.02 -2.18 -11.19
CA ASP A 52 2.91 -3.62 -11.42
C ASP A 52 4.16 -4.36 -10.93
N ALA A 53 5.34 -3.78 -11.16
CA ALA A 53 6.59 -4.27 -10.57
C ALA A 53 6.51 -4.23 -9.03
N PHE A 54 5.95 -3.16 -8.45
CA PHE A 54 5.77 -3.06 -7.00
C PHE A 54 4.98 -4.22 -6.41
N LEU A 55 3.78 -4.43 -6.93
CA LEU A 55 2.86 -5.45 -6.45
C LEU A 55 3.44 -6.86 -6.65
N HIS A 56 4.12 -7.10 -7.77
CA HIS A 56 4.79 -8.36 -8.04
C HIS A 56 5.88 -8.68 -6.99
N TRP A 57 6.74 -7.71 -6.68
CA TRP A 57 7.83 -7.91 -5.71
C TRP A 57 7.33 -8.03 -4.28
N PHE A 58 6.29 -7.27 -3.91
CA PHE A 58 5.61 -7.46 -2.62
C PHE A 58 5.12 -8.91 -2.48
N GLN A 59 4.37 -9.41 -3.48
CA GLN A 59 3.84 -10.76 -3.46
C GLN A 59 4.97 -11.79 -3.37
N ARG A 60 6.02 -11.64 -4.18
CA ARG A 60 7.17 -12.55 -4.19
C ARG A 60 7.93 -12.57 -2.86
N GLY A 61 8.20 -11.40 -2.28
CA GLY A 61 8.88 -11.27 -0.98
C GLY A 61 8.07 -11.93 0.15
N PHE A 62 6.76 -11.70 0.16
CA PHE A 62 5.85 -12.33 1.12
C PHE A 62 5.83 -13.85 0.96
N GLU A 63 5.60 -14.36 -0.25
CA GLU A 63 5.55 -15.81 -0.49
C GLU A 63 6.87 -16.52 -0.20
N THR A 64 8.02 -15.88 -0.48
CA THR A 64 9.36 -16.39 -0.13
C THR A 64 9.48 -16.56 1.39
N ALA A 65 9.06 -15.53 2.15
CA ALA A 65 9.04 -15.62 3.61
C ALA A 65 8.12 -16.76 4.10
N LEU A 66 6.90 -16.88 3.55
CA LEU A 66 5.97 -17.96 3.94
C LEU A 66 6.55 -19.36 3.72
N ARG A 67 7.35 -19.55 2.67
CA ARG A 67 7.97 -20.84 2.34
C ARG A 67 9.24 -21.14 3.13
N ASN A 68 9.71 -20.23 3.99
CA ASN A 68 11.03 -20.30 4.65
C ASN A 68 12.18 -20.50 3.64
N GLU A 69 12.01 -19.99 2.42
CA GLU A 69 13.04 -20.06 1.39
C GLU A 69 14.08 -18.96 1.62
N ALA A 70 15.32 -19.23 1.23
CA ALA A 70 16.34 -18.19 1.24
C ALA A 70 15.85 -17.01 0.38
N PRO A 71 16.08 -15.76 0.81
CA PRO A 71 15.78 -14.60 -0.01
C PRO A 71 16.44 -14.83 -1.37
N LEU A 72 15.64 -14.84 -2.44
CA LEU A 72 16.18 -14.93 -3.79
C LEU A 72 17.14 -13.76 -3.96
N LEU A 73 18.44 -14.05 -3.97
CA LEU A 73 19.50 -13.14 -4.38
C LEU A 73 19.29 -12.88 -5.87
N VAL A 74 18.37 -11.98 -6.18
CA VAL A 74 18.17 -11.49 -7.54
C VAL A 74 19.29 -10.48 -7.77
N GLU A 75 20.35 -10.94 -8.42
CA GLU A 75 21.43 -10.08 -8.88
C GLU A 75 20.85 -9.13 -9.94
N TRP A 76 20.65 -7.88 -9.55
CA TRP A 76 20.11 -6.84 -10.41
C TRP A 76 21.19 -6.30 -11.35
N GLN A 77 20.94 -6.37 -12.66
CA GLN A 77 21.75 -5.63 -13.62
C GLN A 77 21.50 -4.12 -13.48
N ASN A 78 22.59 -3.36 -13.60
CA ASN A 78 22.70 -1.90 -13.47
C ASN A 78 21.69 -1.12 -14.32
N THR A 79 20.45 -0.98 -13.85
CA THR A 79 19.50 0.03 -14.33
C THR A 79 18.76 0.63 -13.13
N PRO A 80 18.41 1.93 -13.17
CA PRO A 80 17.83 2.67 -12.03
C PRO A 80 16.36 2.28 -11.73
N GLN A 81 15.93 1.09 -12.13
CA GLN A 81 14.53 0.67 -12.34
C GLN A 81 14.20 -0.66 -11.67
N GLY A 82 15.12 -1.20 -10.88
CA GLY A 82 15.00 -2.54 -10.33
C GLY A 82 14.40 -2.53 -8.94
N GLN A 83 13.08 -2.41 -8.85
CA GLN A 83 12.22 -2.89 -7.78
C GLN A 83 10.84 -2.23 -7.96
N ALA A 84 9.90 -2.71 -7.18
CA ALA A 84 9.02 -1.85 -6.41
C ALA A 84 9.61 -0.56 -5.74
N GLY A 85 10.89 -0.23 -5.90
CA GLY A 85 11.75 0.23 -4.79
C GLY A 85 12.05 -0.91 -3.79
N GLN A 86 13.23 -0.94 -3.18
CA GLN A 86 13.72 -1.98 -2.25
C GLN A 86 12.68 -2.27 -1.18
N ASP A 87 12.03 -1.19 -0.80
CA ASP A 87 10.81 -1.00 -0.05
C ASP A 87 9.72 -2.06 -0.29
N GLY A 88 9.32 -2.36 -1.53
CA GLY A 88 8.26 -3.33 -1.76
C GLY A 88 8.67 -4.77 -1.47
N TYR A 89 9.95 -5.09 -1.75
CA TYR A 89 10.53 -6.38 -1.39
C TYR A 89 10.71 -6.51 0.13
N GLU A 90 11.28 -5.49 0.77
CA GLU A 90 11.45 -5.43 2.23
C GLU A 90 10.11 -5.48 2.94
N LEU A 91 9.11 -4.73 2.46
CA LEU A 91 7.75 -4.77 3.00
C LEU A 91 7.14 -6.16 2.85
N GLY A 92 7.28 -6.81 1.69
CA GLY A 92 6.82 -8.19 1.48
C GLY A 92 7.44 -9.16 2.48
N LEU A 93 8.77 -9.10 2.65
CA LEU A 93 9.52 -9.92 3.61
C LEU A 93 9.04 -9.66 5.05
N GLU A 94 9.01 -8.39 5.48
CA GLU A 94 8.59 -7.98 6.83
C GLU A 94 7.14 -8.41 7.15
N LYS A 95 6.24 -8.36 6.17
CA LYS A 95 4.85 -8.84 6.35
C LYS A 95 4.79 -10.36 6.43
N GLY A 96 5.50 -11.08 5.58
CA GLY A 96 5.56 -12.53 5.62
C GLY A 96 6.13 -13.08 6.93
N GLU A 97 7.22 -12.48 7.43
CA GLU A 97 7.81 -12.88 8.72
C GLU A 97 6.86 -12.64 9.90
N ARG A 98 6.17 -11.49 9.92
CA ARG A 98 5.16 -11.19 10.95
C ARG A 98 3.99 -12.15 10.90
N PHE A 99 3.50 -12.49 9.71
CA PHE A 99 2.40 -13.44 9.55
C PHE A 99 2.78 -14.82 10.09
N ARG A 100 3.97 -15.33 9.75
CA ARG A 100 4.47 -16.61 10.32
C ARG A 100 4.51 -16.59 11.84
N ALA A 101 4.97 -15.48 12.44
CA ALA A 101 5.09 -15.35 13.89
C ALA A 101 3.74 -15.40 14.62
N ARG A 102 2.64 -14.99 13.96
CA ARG A 102 1.29 -14.91 14.56
C ARG A 102 0.45 -16.19 14.42
N ARG A 103 0.95 -17.23 13.73
CA ARG A 103 0.28 -18.51 13.41
C ARG A 103 -1.02 -18.39 12.59
N SER A 104 -0.83 -18.59 11.28
CA SER A 104 -1.72 -19.00 10.17
C SER A 104 -3.25 -19.08 10.35
N GLY A 105 -3.95 -18.40 9.42
CA GLY A 105 -5.34 -18.58 9.01
C GLY A 105 -5.60 -17.80 7.71
N THR A 106 -6.78 -17.93 7.09
CA THR A 106 -7.17 -17.02 5.99
C THR A 106 -7.51 -15.67 6.58
N GLU A 107 -6.55 -14.74 6.56
CA GLU A 107 -6.72 -13.41 7.15
C GLU A 107 -6.59 -12.34 6.07
N ARG A 108 -7.61 -11.48 5.99
CA ARG A 108 -7.55 -10.26 5.20
C ARG A 108 -6.83 -9.20 6.02
N GLN A 109 -5.83 -8.58 5.42
CA GLN A 109 -5.03 -7.55 6.08
C GLN A 109 -4.89 -6.32 5.19
N THR A 110 -4.88 -5.16 5.82
CA THR A 110 -4.57 -3.88 5.17
C THR A 110 -3.32 -3.29 5.80
N VAL A 111 -2.39 -2.84 4.97
CA VAL A 111 -1.13 -2.24 5.44
C VAL A 111 -0.87 -0.91 4.73
N PRO A 112 -0.33 0.09 5.43
CA PRO A 112 0.11 1.32 4.78
C PRO A 112 1.32 1.02 3.89
N ILE A 113 1.38 1.64 2.72
CA ILE A 113 2.56 1.63 1.84
C ILE A 113 3.38 2.88 2.15
N PRO A 114 4.65 2.75 2.56
CA PRO A 114 5.51 3.90 2.77
C PRO A 114 5.77 4.65 1.45
N VAL A 115 5.86 5.97 1.52
CA VAL A 115 6.24 6.81 0.38
C VAL A 115 7.75 6.92 0.33
N PRO A 116 8.40 6.70 -0.82
CA PRO A 116 9.83 6.95 -0.96
C PRO A 116 10.14 8.40 -0.62
N VAL A 117 11.03 8.62 0.34
CA VAL A 117 11.58 9.96 0.60
C VAL A 117 12.54 10.28 -0.55
N ARG A 118 12.22 11.33 -1.31
CA ARG A 118 13.03 11.79 -2.45
C ARG A 118 14.32 12.44 -2.01
#